data_AF-A0A662RKC2-F1
#
_entry.id   AF-A0A662RKC2-F1
#
_cell.length_a   1.000
_cell.length_b   1.000
_cell.length_c   1.000
_cell.angle_alpha   90.00
_cell.angle_beta   90.00
_cell.angle_gamma   90.00
#
_symmetry.space_group_name_H-M   'P 1'
#
loop_
_entity.id
_entity.type
_entity.pdbx_description
1 polymer ?
#
loop_
_entity_poly.entity_id
_entity_poly.type
_entity_poly.pdbx_seq_one_letter_code
_entity_poly.pdbx_strand_id
1 'polypeptide(L)' 'MCESRVLIERSGKHELLMEDVVRVEVDGEDIKLMGVLGET' A
#
# COMPACT_ATOMS: atom_id res chain seq x y z
N MET A 1 -8.95 -15.32 -2.00
CA MET A 1 -7.94 -14.44 -1.39
C MET A 1 -8.29 -13.05 -1.86
N CYS A 2 -8.30 -12.06 -0.97
CA CYS A 2 -8.69 -10.69 -1.30
C CYS A 2 -7.49 -9.79 -1.04
N GLU A 3 -6.70 -9.59 -2.07
CA GLU A 3 -5.61 -8.63 -2.11
C GLU A 3 -6.11 -7.24 -2.54
N SER A 4 -5.41 -6.20 -2.08
CA SER A 4 -5.74 -4.80 -2.34
C SER A 4 -4.64 -4.11 -3.13
N ARG A 5 -5.00 -3.02 -3.80
CA ARG A 5 -4.06 -2.10 -4.45
C ARG A 5 -3.99 -0.82 -3.65
N VAL A 6 -2.79 -0.35 -3.34
CA VAL A 6 -2.58 0.91 -2.63
C VAL A 6 -2.13 1.95 -3.64
N LEU A 7 -2.88 3.05 -3.73
CA LEU A 7 -2.58 4.20 -4.56
C LEU A 7 -2.36 5.42 -3.67
N ILE A 8 -1.45 6.31 -4.07
CA ILE A 8 -1.27 7.61 -3.45
C ILE A 8 -1.78 8.70 -4.39
N GLU A 9 -2.58 9.63 -3.85
CA GLU A 9 -2.98 10.83 -4.58
C GLU A 9 -1.99 11.95 -4.31
N ARG A 10 -1.33 12.45 -5.36
CA ARG A 10 -0.48 13.64 -5.30
C ARG A 10 -0.94 14.62 -6.37
N SER A 11 -1.36 15.82 -5.94
CA SER A 11 -1.77 16.90 -6.84
C SER A 11 -2.86 16.49 -7.86
N GLY A 12 -3.86 15.71 -7.41
CA GLY A 12 -4.96 15.24 -8.25
C GLY A 12 -4.60 14.10 -9.21
N LYS A 13 -3.41 13.50 -9.08
CA LYS A 13 -3.00 12.31 -9.83
C LYS A 13 -2.88 11.12 -8.89
N HIS A 14 -3.47 10.00 -9.29
CA HIS A 14 -3.24 8.72 -8.63
C HIS A 14 -1.98 8.07 -9.17
N GLU A 15 -1.09 7.68 -8.26
CA GLU A 15 0.09 6.87 -8.54
C GLU A 15 -0.05 5.55 -7.79
N LEU A 16 0.16 4.44 -8.50
CA LEU A 16 0.15 3.11 -7.90
C LEU A 16 1.39 2.97 -7.02
N LEU A 17 1.19 2.74 -5.73
CA LEU A 17 2.27 2.55 -4.78
C LEU A 17 2.65 1.06 -4.67
N MET A 18 1.63 0.18 -4.60
CA MET A 18 1.86 -1.26 -4.45
C MET A 18 0.63 -2.09 -4.86
N GLU A 19 0.88 -3.21 -5.53
CA GLU A 19 -0.10 -4.26 -5.86
C GLU A 19 -0.06 -5.38 -4.81
N ASP A 20 -1.07 -6.25 -4.84
CA ASP A 20 -1.12 -7.47 -4.01
C ASP A 20 -0.91 -7.25 -2.49
N VAL A 21 -1.36 -6.09 -1.97
CA VAL A 21 -1.21 -5.70 -0.56
C VAL A 21 -2.20 -6.47 0.31
N VAL A 22 -1.68 -7.08 1.38
CA VAL A 22 -2.47 -7.84 2.36
C VAL A 22 -2.52 -7.19 3.73
N ARG A 23 -1.60 -6.26 4.04
CA ARG A 23 -1.61 -5.50 5.30
C ARG A 23 -1.08 -4.08 5.08
N VAL A 24 -1.71 -3.14 5.77
CA VAL A 24 -1.29 -1.74 5.87
C VAL A 24 -1.16 -1.43 7.36
N GLU A 25 0.00 -0.94 7.79
CA GLU A 25 0.24 -0.52 9.16
C GLU A 25 0.58 0.97 9.21
N VAL A 26 -0.01 1.67 10.17
CA VAL A 26 0.29 3.09 10.43
C VAL A 26 1.07 3.17 11.73
N ASP A 27 2.30 3.68 11.63
CA ASP A 27 3.26 3.81 12.72
C ASP A 27 3.65 5.28 12.87
N GLY A 28 2.79 6.03 13.55
CA GLY A 28 2.94 7.49 13.67
C GLY A 28 2.83 8.19 12.31
N GLU A 29 3.95 8.73 11.83
CA GLU A 29 4.05 9.43 10.54
C GLU A 29 4.39 8.48 9.37
N ASP A 30 4.73 7.23 9.66
CA ASP A 30 5.10 6.22 8.67
C ASP A 30 3.94 5.28 8.33
N ILE A 31 3.87 4.89 7.06
CA ILE A 31 2.94 3.86 6.56
C ILE A 31 3.77 2.71 6.00
N LYS A 32 3.54 1.51 6.53
CA LYS A 32 4.18 0.26 6.08
C LYS A 32 3.17 -0.58 5.32
N LEU A 33 3.53 -1.01 4.11
CA LEU A 33 2.72 -1.89 3.29
C LEU A 33 3.34 -3.28 3.30
N MET A 34 2.52 -4.32 3.28
CA MET A 34 3.00 -5.69 3.17
C MET A 34 2.22 -6.41 2.08
N GLY A 35 2.96 -6.95 1.11
CA GLY A 35 2.41 -7.73 0.02
C GLY A 35 2.23 -9.20 0.39
N VAL A 36 1.53 -9.93 -0.48
CA VAL A 36 1.20 -11.35 -0.30
C VAL A 36 2.44 -12.26 -0.24
N LEU A 37 3.57 -11.85 -0.83
CA LEU A 37 4.83 -12.61 -0.79
C LEU A 37 5.76 -12.17 0.35
N GLY A 38 5.31 -11.26 1.21
CA GLY A 38 6.08 -10.72 2.34
C GLY A 38 7.01 -9.56 1.97
N GLU A 39 6.87 -8.98 0.77
CA GLU A 39 7.51 -7.74 0.37
C GLU A 39 7.00 -6.54 1.20
N THR A 40 7.87 -5.56 1.48
CA THR A 40 7.59 -4.37 2.30
C THR A 40 8.17 -3.11 1.70
#